data_AF-A0A4D6KRA4-F1
#
_entry.id   AF-A0A4D6KRA4-F1
#
_cell.length_a   1.000
_cell.length_b   1.000
_cell.length_c   1.000
_cell.angle_alpha   90.00
_cell.angle_beta   90.00
_cell.angle_gamma   90.00
#
_symmetry.space_group_name_H-M   'P 1'
#
loop_
_entity.id
_entity.type
_entity.pdbx_description
1 polymer ?
#
loop_
_entity_poly.entity_id
_entity_poly.type
_entity_poly.pdbx_seq_one_letter_code
_entity_poly.pdbx_strand_id
1 'polypeptide(L)'
;MALSSEPSSSLLKPIPGSYGIPILGAIRDRHDFLYHQGRDKFFATRIQKYHSTVIRTNMPPGPFVSSDPRVIALLDGVSFPILFDNNKVEKLNVFEGTFMPSTAFTGGHRVCAYLDTRESKHALLKRFFLNALAARKDAVVPLFRNCLHESFCEIEDQLNKNHEADFNTVFNNASFNFLFRLLCDNKDPSHTILGSKVSAVVSFLHVLMHYIPNSILVLRSLT
;
A
#
# COMPACT_ATOMS: atom_id res chain seq x y z
N MET A 1 13.63 13.22 -38.62
CA MET A 1 12.18 13.49 -38.74
C MET A 1 11.43 12.42 -37.96
N ALA A 2 11.06 12.70 -36.71
CA ALA A 2 10.20 11.81 -35.94
C ALA A 2 8.75 12.13 -36.34
N LEU A 3 8.04 11.17 -36.90
CA LEU A 3 6.61 11.27 -37.18
C LEU A 3 5.87 11.36 -35.84
N SER A 4 5.44 12.57 -35.47
CA SER A 4 4.41 12.75 -34.47
C SER A 4 3.11 12.21 -35.05
N SER A 5 2.76 10.97 -34.74
CA SER A 5 1.41 10.48 -34.94
C SER A 5 0.48 11.26 -34.01
N GLU A 6 -0.32 12.18 -34.57
CA GLU A 6 -1.44 12.74 -33.83
C GLU A 6 -2.32 11.59 -33.33
N PRO A 7 -2.86 11.66 -32.10
CA PRO A 7 -3.78 10.64 -31.63
C PRO A 7 -4.99 10.68 -32.54
N SER A 8 -5.12 9.66 -33.39
CA SER A 8 -6.35 9.40 -34.12
C SER A 8 -7.47 9.42 -33.09
N SER A 9 -8.51 10.22 -33.36
CA SER A 9 -9.69 10.36 -32.52
C SER A 9 -10.29 8.97 -32.32
N SER A 10 -9.81 8.24 -31.31
CA SER A 10 -10.38 6.99 -30.89
C SER A 10 -11.81 7.33 -30.52
N LEU A 11 -12.78 6.71 -31.19
CA LEU A 11 -14.18 6.75 -30.78
C LEU A 11 -14.22 6.61 -29.25
N LEU A 12 -14.66 7.66 -28.57
CA LEU A 12 -14.78 7.66 -27.12
C LEU A 12 -15.72 6.50 -26.75
N LYS A 13 -15.19 5.49 -26.06
CA LYS A 13 -15.96 4.34 -25.62
C LYS A 13 -16.49 4.59 -24.21
N PRO A 14 -17.74 4.19 -23.91
CA PRO A 14 -18.20 4.17 -22.52
C PRO A 14 -17.35 3.20 -21.71
N ILE A 15 -17.05 3.55 -20.45
CA ILE A 15 -16.30 2.66 -19.56
C ILE A 15 -17.19 1.44 -19.23
N PRO A 16 -16.80 0.22 -19.63
CA PRO A 16 -17.59 -0.98 -19.39
C PRO A 16 -17.54 -1.40 -17.92
N GLY A 17 -18.43 -2.31 -17.53
CA GLY A 17 -18.59 -2.76 -16.14
C GLY A 17 -19.86 -2.23 -15.48
N SER A 18 -20.20 -2.78 -14.32
CA SER A 18 -21.36 -2.39 -13.52
C SER A 18 -21.06 -2.61 -12.04
N TYR A 19 -21.68 -1.81 -11.18
CA TYR A 19 -21.60 -1.96 -9.72
C TYR A 19 -22.60 -2.98 -9.17
N GLY A 20 -23.44 -3.56 -10.03
CA GLY A 20 -24.48 -4.51 -9.62
C GLY A 20 -25.63 -3.84 -8.88
N ILE A 21 -26.43 -4.65 -8.18
CA ILE A 21 -27.53 -4.19 -7.33
C ILE A 21 -26.92 -3.47 -6.11
N PRO A 22 -27.48 -2.32 -5.66
CA PRO A 22 -27.00 -1.64 -4.45
C PRO A 22 -26.78 -2.60 -3.29
N ILE A 23 -25.66 -2.43 -2.56
CA ILE A 23 -25.21 -3.29 -1.45
C ILE A 23 -24.75 -4.69 -1.91
N LEU A 24 -25.61 -5.47 -2.59
CA LEU A 24 -25.34 -6.86 -2.99
C LEU A 24 -24.18 -6.97 -3.99
N GLY A 25 -24.07 -6.03 -4.93
CA GLY A 25 -22.98 -5.99 -5.89
C GLY A 25 -21.62 -5.85 -5.22
N ALA A 26 -21.52 -4.96 -4.22
CA ALA A 26 -20.30 -4.76 -3.45
C ALA A 26 -19.94 -5.98 -2.59
N ILE A 27 -20.93 -6.63 -1.96
CA ILE A 27 -20.71 -7.85 -1.17
C ILE A 27 -20.19 -8.99 -2.06
N ARG A 28 -20.83 -9.19 -3.21
CA ARG A 28 -20.41 -10.21 -4.18
C ARG A 28 -19.01 -9.94 -4.69
N ASP A 29 -18.73 -8.72 -5.16
CA ASP A 29 -17.41 -8.35 -5.66
C ASP A 29 -16.34 -8.52 -4.57
N ARG A 30 -16.63 -8.13 -3.32
CA ARG A 30 -15.73 -8.36 -2.18
C ARG A 30 -15.44 -9.84 -1.96
N HIS A 31 -16.45 -10.71 -2.03
CA HIS A 31 -16.27 -12.14 -1.86
C HIS A 31 -15.50 -12.77 -3.02
N ASP A 32 -15.75 -12.33 -4.25
CA ASP A 32 -15.00 -12.76 -5.43
C ASP A 32 -13.53 -12.33 -5.32
N PHE A 33 -13.28 -11.09 -4.89
CA PHE A 33 -11.94 -10.53 -4.71
C PHE A 33 -11.13 -11.24 -3.62
N LEU A 34 -11.75 -11.57 -2.48
CA LEU A 34 -11.05 -12.12 -1.31
C LEU A 34 -11.01 -13.65 -1.28
N TYR A 35 -12.04 -14.34 -1.76
CA TYR A 35 -12.22 -15.77 -1.48
C TYR A 35 -12.45 -16.62 -2.73
N HIS A 36 -13.42 -16.29 -3.60
CA HIS A 36 -13.74 -17.18 -4.73
C HIS A 36 -12.72 -17.16 -5.85
N GLN A 37 -12.21 -15.97 -6.21
CA GLN A 37 -11.29 -15.81 -7.34
C GLN A 37 -9.89 -15.46 -6.86
N GLY A 38 -9.81 -14.62 -5.82
CA GLY A 38 -8.56 -13.97 -5.42
C GLY A 38 -8.26 -12.75 -6.30
N ARG A 39 -7.34 -11.91 -5.83
CA ARG A 39 -7.06 -10.57 -6.36
C ARG A 39 -6.76 -10.55 -7.86
N ASP A 40 -5.85 -11.40 -8.33
CA ASP A 40 -5.37 -11.34 -9.71
C ASP A 40 -6.44 -11.84 -10.69
N LYS A 41 -7.09 -12.97 -10.37
CA LYS A 41 -8.18 -13.53 -11.19
C LYS A 41 -9.41 -12.63 -11.20
N PHE A 42 -9.67 -11.88 -10.13
CA PHE A 42 -10.76 -10.91 -10.07
C PHE A 42 -10.66 -9.87 -11.18
N PHE A 43 -9.47 -9.31 -11.42
CA PHE A 43 -9.26 -8.35 -12.51
C PHE A 43 -9.12 -9.03 -13.87
N ALA A 44 -8.35 -10.13 -13.97
CA ALA A 44 -8.13 -10.82 -15.23
C ALA A 44 -9.45 -11.27 -15.89
N THR A 45 -10.37 -11.82 -15.11
CA THR A 45 -11.69 -12.25 -15.63
C THR A 45 -12.55 -11.08 -16.10
N ARG A 46 -12.47 -9.91 -15.46
CA ARG A 46 -13.18 -8.70 -15.88
C ARG A 46 -12.59 -8.11 -17.15
N ILE A 47 -11.26 -8.11 -17.29
CA ILE A 47 -10.58 -7.70 -18.52
C ILE A 47 -11.04 -8.56 -19.70
N GLN A 48 -11.07 -9.88 -19.51
CA GLN A 48 -11.54 -10.82 -20.54
C GLN A 48 -13.02 -10.59 -20.88
N LYS A 49 -13.88 -10.45 -19.87
CA LYS A 49 -15.33 -10.24 -20.04
C LYS A 49 -15.67 -8.95 -20.78
N TYR A 50 -14.97 -7.86 -20.48
CA TYR A 50 -15.28 -6.53 -21.03
C TYR A 50 -14.38 -6.11 -22.20
N HIS A 51 -13.39 -6.93 -22.56
CA HIS A 51 -12.36 -6.60 -23.56
C HIS A 51 -11.76 -5.20 -23.34
N SER A 52 -11.51 -4.85 -22.08
CA SER A 52 -11.05 -3.53 -21.66
C SER A 52 -10.16 -3.64 -20.42
N THR A 53 -9.14 -2.80 -20.33
CA THR A 53 -8.29 -2.62 -19.13
C THR A 53 -8.74 -1.44 -18.26
N VAL A 54 -9.76 -0.71 -18.69
CA VAL A 54 -10.44 0.34 -17.92
C VAL A 54 -11.87 -0.11 -17.63
N ILE A 55 -12.19 -0.42 -16.37
CA ILE A 55 -13.43 -1.12 -15.99
C ILE A 55 -14.07 -0.55 -14.71
N ARG A 56 -15.40 -0.40 -14.70
CA ARG A 56 -16.20 -0.15 -13.49
C ARG A 56 -16.34 -1.42 -12.66
N THR A 57 -15.99 -1.36 -11.38
CA THR A 57 -16.12 -2.46 -10.43
C THR A 57 -16.29 -1.93 -9.01
N ASN A 58 -16.79 -2.75 -8.08
CA ASN A 58 -16.67 -2.44 -6.66
C ASN A 58 -15.33 -2.96 -6.11
N MET A 59 -14.80 -2.30 -5.08
CA MET A 59 -13.65 -2.73 -4.31
C MET A 59 -13.98 -2.89 -2.81
N PRO A 60 -13.35 -3.85 -2.11
CA PRO A 60 -13.39 -3.91 -0.65
C PRO A 60 -12.92 -2.58 -0.01
N PRO A 61 -13.31 -2.26 1.24
CA PRO A 61 -13.98 -3.11 2.23
C PRO A 61 -15.51 -2.93 2.33
N GLY A 62 -16.15 -2.23 1.38
CA GLY A 62 -17.58 -1.90 1.44
C GLY A 62 -18.50 -3.12 1.64
N PRO A 63 -19.77 -2.89 2.04
CA PRO A 63 -20.45 -1.58 2.10
C PRO A 63 -20.44 -0.91 3.50
N PHE A 64 -20.07 -1.60 4.58
CA PHE A 64 -20.23 -1.06 5.94
C PHE A 64 -19.02 -0.25 6.42
N VAL A 65 -17.83 -0.62 5.96
CA VAL A 65 -16.58 0.09 6.30
C VAL A 65 -16.33 1.24 5.32
N SER A 66 -16.61 1.01 4.03
CA SER A 66 -16.54 2.04 2.99
C SER A 66 -17.93 2.47 2.58
N SER A 67 -18.20 3.78 2.70
CA SER A 67 -19.48 4.38 2.30
C SER A 67 -19.73 4.34 0.78
N ASP A 68 -18.67 4.15 -0.02
CA ASP A 68 -18.77 4.10 -1.48
C ASP A 68 -17.69 3.18 -2.08
N PRO A 69 -18.02 1.91 -2.36
CA PRO A 69 -17.05 0.93 -2.87
C PRO A 69 -16.82 1.07 -4.38
N ARG A 70 -17.51 1.98 -5.07
CA ARG A 70 -17.54 2.07 -6.54
C ARG A 70 -16.30 2.75 -7.10
N VAL A 71 -15.64 2.08 -8.03
CA VAL A 71 -14.38 2.58 -8.61
C VAL A 71 -14.26 2.32 -10.11
N ILE A 72 -13.29 2.97 -10.76
CA ILE A 72 -12.86 2.70 -12.15
C ILE A 72 -11.43 2.14 -12.14
N ALA A 73 -11.31 0.83 -12.30
CA ALA A 73 -10.03 0.11 -12.36
C ALA A 73 -9.24 0.50 -13.61
N LEU A 74 -7.95 0.84 -13.42
CA LEU A 74 -6.98 1.14 -14.47
C LEU A 74 -5.92 0.04 -14.46
N LEU A 75 -5.96 -0.86 -15.43
CA LEU A 75 -5.26 -2.14 -15.40
C LEU A 75 -4.22 -2.30 -16.50
N ASP A 76 -3.72 -1.18 -17.04
CA ASP A 76 -2.69 -1.13 -18.07
C ASP A 76 -1.75 0.06 -17.86
N GLY A 77 -0.54 -0.03 -18.42
CA GLY A 77 0.50 1.00 -18.26
C GLY A 77 0.23 2.32 -18.97
N VAL A 78 -0.78 2.41 -19.84
CA VAL A 78 -1.17 3.65 -20.53
C VAL A 78 -2.15 4.44 -19.70
N SER A 79 -3.14 3.79 -19.08
CA SER A 79 -4.15 4.44 -18.25
C SER A 79 -3.66 4.73 -16.82
N PHE A 80 -2.86 3.83 -16.23
CA PHE A 80 -2.41 3.92 -14.83
C PHE A 80 -1.68 5.23 -14.46
N PRO A 81 -0.80 5.82 -15.29
CA PRO A 81 -0.05 7.03 -14.92
C PRO A 81 -0.90 8.26 -14.55
N ILE A 82 -2.18 8.29 -14.93
CA ILE A 82 -3.12 9.37 -14.51
C ILE A 82 -3.19 9.53 -12.99
N LEU A 83 -2.93 8.44 -12.26
CA LEU A 83 -2.99 8.39 -10.79
C LEU A 83 -1.84 9.17 -10.13
N PHE A 84 -0.82 9.57 -10.89
CA PHE A 84 0.30 10.39 -10.41
C PHE A 84 0.11 11.88 -10.70
N ASP A 85 -0.88 12.25 -11.52
CA ASP A 85 -1.15 13.65 -11.89
C ASP A 85 -2.07 14.31 -10.85
N ASN A 86 -1.47 14.97 -9.86
CA ASN A 86 -2.20 15.65 -8.78
C ASN A 86 -3.10 16.82 -9.26
N ASN A 87 -2.98 17.26 -10.51
CA ASN A 87 -3.93 18.23 -11.08
C ASN A 87 -5.23 17.57 -11.52
N LYS A 88 -5.20 16.27 -11.81
CA LYS A 88 -6.34 15.49 -12.33
C LYS A 88 -6.96 14.58 -11.27
N VAL A 89 -6.19 14.19 -10.26
CA VAL A 89 -6.68 13.33 -9.17
C VAL A 89 -6.45 14.01 -7.81
N GLU A 90 -7.44 13.93 -6.95
CA GLU A 90 -7.32 14.28 -5.53
C GLU A 90 -6.85 13.04 -4.74
N LYS A 91 -5.94 13.26 -3.78
CA LYS A 91 -5.34 12.22 -2.91
C LYS A 91 -5.75 12.38 -1.44
N LEU A 92 -6.91 12.99 -1.20
CA LEU A 92 -7.44 13.24 0.13
C LEU A 92 -8.06 11.97 0.72
N ASN A 93 -7.51 11.47 1.83
CA ASN A 93 -8.07 10.35 2.62
C ASN A 93 -8.22 9.01 1.87
N VAL A 94 -7.46 8.79 0.80
CA VAL A 94 -7.58 7.60 -0.07
C VAL A 94 -6.35 6.68 -0.02
N PHE A 95 -5.48 6.82 0.98
CA PHE A 95 -4.27 5.99 1.12
C PHE A 95 -4.60 4.48 1.20
N GLU A 96 -5.66 4.11 1.91
CA GLU A 96 -6.17 2.73 2.00
C GLU A 96 -7.34 2.47 1.02
N GLY A 97 -7.50 3.31 0.00
CA GLY A 97 -8.52 3.16 -1.03
C GLY A 97 -9.84 3.85 -0.68
N THR A 98 -10.93 3.09 -0.62
CA THR A 98 -12.30 3.65 -0.48
C THR A 98 -12.69 3.94 0.98
N PHE A 99 -11.76 3.79 1.91
CA PHE A 99 -11.96 4.01 3.33
C PHE A 99 -10.72 4.67 3.95
N MET A 100 -10.95 5.39 5.04
CA MET A 100 -9.91 5.94 5.90
C MET A 100 -10.17 5.46 7.34
N PRO A 101 -9.19 4.82 8.00
CA PRO A 101 -9.26 4.48 9.42
C PRO A 101 -9.56 5.69 10.31
N SER A 102 -10.20 5.44 11.46
CA SER A 102 -10.41 6.47 12.47
C SER A 102 -9.10 7.11 12.89
N THR A 103 -9.08 8.43 13.01
CA THR A 103 -7.91 9.18 13.51
C THR A 103 -7.56 8.82 14.95
N ALA A 104 -8.44 8.14 15.69
CA ALA A 104 -8.13 7.60 17.01
C ALA A 104 -6.93 6.63 16.99
N PHE A 105 -6.71 5.91 15.88
CA PHE A 105 -5.54 5.04 15.71
C PHE A 105 -4.24 5.79 15.44
N THR A 106 -4.33 7.09 15.17
CA THR A 106 -3.19 7.98 14.84
C THR A 106 -3.15 9.21 15.74
N GLY A 107 -3.61 9.08 16.99
CA GLY A 107 -3.54 10.13 18.01
C GLY A 107 -4.40 11.35 17.72
N GLY A 108 -5.50 11.19 16.98
CA GLY A 108 -6.38 12.29 16.59
C GLY A 108 -5.95 13.04 15.32
N HIS A 109 -4.90 12.57 14.62
CA HIS A 109 -4.33 13.27 13.47
C HIS A 109 -4.49 12.50 12.15
N ARG A 110 -4.79 13.23 11.07
CA ARG A 110 -4.57 12.75 9.69
C ARG A 110 -3.08 12.77 9.40
N VAL A 111 -2.47 11.59 9.34
CA VAL A 111 -1.04 11.46 9.03
C VAL A 111 -0.75 11.82 7.58
N CYS A 112 0.51 12.12 7.27
CA CYS A 112 0.95 12.62 5.96
C CYS A 112 0.42 11.82 4.77
N ALA A 113 0.28 10.50 4.89
CA ALA A 113 -0.19 9.62 3.82
C ALA A 113 -1.66 9.88 3.41
N TYR A 114 -2.48 10.43 4.29
CA TYR A 114 -3.89 10.75 4.02
C TYR A 114 -4.11 12.21 3.58
N LEU A 115 -3.05 13.02 3.50
CA LEU A 115 -3.14 14.43 3.13
C LEU A 115 -3.00 14.61 1.62
N ASP A 116 -3.86 15.44 1.02
CA ASP A 116 -3.70 15.84 -0.38
C ASP A 116 -2.49 16.77 -0.56
N THR A 117 -1.91 16.78 -1.76
CA THR A 117 -0.76 17.64 -2.07
C THR A 117 -1.05 19.14 -1.95
N ARG A 118 -2.32 19.55 -2.04
CA ARG A 118 -2.79 20.93 -1.85
C ARG A 118 -2.84 21.33 -0.37
N GLU A 119 -2.79 20.39 0.57
CA GLU A 119 -2.76 20.70 2.00
C GLU A 119 -1.34 21.10 2.43
N SER A 120 -1.16 22.30 2.99
CA SER A 120 0.16 22.82 3.38
C SER A 120 0.92 21.90 4.36
N LYS A 121 0.19 21.18 5.22
CA LYS A 121 0.75 20.17 6.14
C LYS A 121 1.40 18.99 5.42
N HIS A 122 0.92 18.60 4.23
CA HIS A 122 1.53 17.52 3.44
C HIS A 122 2.98 17.86 3.09
N ALA A 123 3.22 19.05 2.52
CA ALA A 123 4.56 19.48 2.14
C ALA A 123 5.50 19.59 3.35
N LEU A 124 4.98 20.12 4.48
CA LEU A 124 5.74 20.23 5.72
C LEU A 124 6.19 18.86 6.25
N LEU A 125 5.25 17.92 6.41
CA LEU A 125 5.53 16.59 6.95
C LEU A 125 6.43 15.77 6.01
N LYS A 126 6.15 15.80 4.70
CA LYS A 126 6.99 15.13 3.70
C LYS A 126 8.43 15.63 3.75
N ARG A 127 8.64 16.95 3.84
CA ARG A 127 9.98 17.54 3.97
C ARG A 127 10.66 17.12 5.26
N PHE A 128 9.92 17.07 6.38
CA PHE A 128 10.45 16.57 7.65
C PHE A 128 10.98 15.13 7.51
N PHE A 129 10.19 14.21 6.95
CA PHE A 129 10.62 12.81 6.75
C PHE A 129 11.84 12.69 5.82
N LEU A 130 11.84 13.41 4.69
CA LEU A 130 12.97 13.38 3.75
C LEU A 130 14.25 13.92 4.38
N ASN A 131 14.17 15.00 5.15
CA ASN A 131 15.32 15.55 5.86
C ASN A 131 15.84 14.57 6.93
N ALA A 132 14.94 13.93 7.67
CA ALA A 132 15.31 12.93 8.68
C ALA A 132 16.05 11.73 8.06
N LEU A 133 15.60 11.27 6.89
CA LEU A 133 16.27 10.20 6.13
C LEU A 133 17.61 10.65 5.54
N ALA A 134 17.65 11.83 4.93
CA ALA A 134 18.86 12.38 4.33
C ALA A 134 19.98 12.59 5.37
N ALA A 135 19.62 13.06 6.57
CA ALA A 135 20.55 13.23 7.69
C ALA A 135 21.19 11.91 8.17
N ARG A 136 20.60 10.76 7.81
CA ARG A 136 21.04 9.42 8.25
C ARG A 136 21.62 8.58 7.13
N LYS A 137 21.78 9.13 5.92
CA LYS A 137 22.22 8.40 4.72
C LYS A 137 23.51 7.58 4.93
N ASP A 138 24.45 8.12 5.71
CA ASP A 138 25.76 7.50 5.93
C ASP A 138 25.69 6.32 6.92
N ALA A 139 24.64 6.27 7.74
CA ALA A 139 24.39 5.17 8.67
C ALA A 139 23.62 4.00 8.03
N VAL A 140 22.89 4.23 6.93
CA VAL A 140 22.01 3.23 6.31
C VAL A 140 22.77 1.96 5.92
N VAL A 141 23.81 2.08 5.10
CA VAL A 141 24.53 0.91 4.57
C VAL A 141 25.26 0.12 5.67
N PRO A 142 26.05 0.75 6.57
CA PRO A 142 26.70 0.02 7.65
C PRO A 142 25.70 -0.68 8.57
N LEU A 143 24.64 0.02 9.00
CA LEU A 143 23.65 -0.54 9.92
C LEU A 143 22.87 -1.70 9.27
N PHE A 144 22.48 -1.56 8.00
CA PHE A 144 21.78 -2.61 7.28
C PHE A 144 22.60 -3.88 7.16
N ARG A 145 23.91 -3.76 6.86
CA ARG A 145 24.82 -4.92 6.79
C ARG A 145 24.95 -5.62 8.14
N ASN A 146 25.04 -4.87 9.23
CA ASN A 146 25.11 -5.45 10.58
C ASN A 146 23.82 -6.21 10.93
N CYS A 147 22.65 -5.60 10.70
CA CYS A 147 21.37 -6.27 10.95
C CYS A 147 21.18 -7.52 10.08
N LEU A 148 21.61 -7.49 8.82
CA LEU A 148 21.58 -8.67 7.95
C LEU A 148 22.52 -9.77 8.44
N HIS A 149 23.74 -9.42 8.84
CA HIS A 149 24.70 -10.39 9.36
C HIS A 149 24.15 -11.09 10.62
N GLU A 150 23.65 -10.32 11.59
CA GLU A 150 22.99 -10.84 12.79
C GLU A 150 21.83 -11.79 12.43
N SER A 151 21.02 -11.42 11.42
CA SER A 151 19.88 -12.24 10.96
C SER A 151 20.30 -13.54 10.31
N PHE A 152 21.34 -13.53 9.47
CA PHE A 152 21.82 -14.75 8.82
C PHE A 152 22.50 -15.69 9.81
N CYS A 153 23.23 -15.17 10.81
CA CYS A 153 23.75 -15.99 11.90
C CYS A 153 22.63 -16.70 12.66
N GLU A 154 21.52 -16.00 12.95
CA GLU A 154 20.34 -16.62 13.59
C GLU A 154 19.70 -17.70 12.69
N ILE A 155 19.58 -17.47 11.38
CA ILE A 155 19.09 -18.48 10.44
C ILE A 155 20.00 -19.71 10.41
N GLU A 156 21.31 -19.52 10.35
CA GLU A 156 22.29 -20.60 10.37
C GLU A 156 22.19 -21.42 11.68
N ASP A 157 22.03 -20.74 12.82
CA ASP A 157 21.84 -21.38 14.11
C ASP A 157 20.55 -22.21 14.17
N GLN A 158 19.43 -21.70 13.64
CA GLN A 158 18.18 -22.45 13.56
C GLN A 158 18.30 -23.66 12.64
N LEU A 159 18.92 -23.50 11.46
CA LEU A 159 19.15 -24.60 10.53
C LEU A 159 20.02 -25.70 11.15
N ASN A 160 21.06 -25.32 11.90
CA ASN A 160 21.94 -26.27 12.57
C ASN A 160 21.23 -27.06 13.68
N LYS A 161 20.30 -26.42 14.40
CA LYS A 161 19.58 -27.03 15.54
C LYS A 161 18.34 -27.82 15.12
N ASN A 162 17.60 -27.31 14.14
CA ASN A 162 16.25 -27.78 13.83
C ASN A 162 16.11 -28.33 12.40
N HIS A 163 17.13 -28.20 11.54
CA HIS A 163 17.09 -28.47 10.09
C HIS A 163 16.10 -27.61 9.28
N GLU A 164 15.46 -26.64 9.93
CA GLU A 164 14.59 -25.64 9.34
C GLU A 164 14.79 -24.29 10.08
N ALA A 165 14.41 -23.19 9.46
CA ALA A 165 14.52 -21.85 10.04
C ALA A 165 13.34 -20.96 9.64
N ASP A 166 12.86 -20.13 10.57
CA ASP A 166 11.77 -19.19 10.34
C ASP A 166 12.31 -17.85 9.79
N PHE A 167 12.40 -17.78 8.46
CA PHE A 167 12.83 -16.57 7.76
C PHE A 167 11.98 -15.34 8.11
N ASN A 168 10.65 -15.49 8.19
CA ASN A 168 9.75 -14.36 8.36
C ASN A 168 9.93 -13.73 9.73
N THR A 169 9.98 -14.52 10.80
CA THR A 169 10.15 -13.99 12.16
C THR A 169 11.51 -13.31 12.32
N VAL A 170 12.59 -13.94 11.83
CA VAL A 170 13.94 -13.37 11.93
C VAL A 170 14.04 -12.04 11.18
N PHE A 171 13.61 -11.98 9.93
CA PHE A 171 13.71 -10.77 9.12
C PHE A 171 12.70 -9.68 9.48
N ASN A 172 11.56 -10.04 10.09
CA ASN A 172 10.63 -9.08 10.69
C ASN A 172 11.30 -8.34 11.86
N ASN A 173 11.95 -9.08 12.77
CA ASN A 173 12.69 -8.48 13.88
C ASN A 173 13.88 -7.65 13.37
N ALA A 174 14.61 -8.14 12.36
CA ALA A 174 15.72 -7.44 11.75
C ALA A 174 15.29 -6.11 11.12
N SER A 175 14.18 -6.10 10.39
CA SER A 175 13.60 -4.89 9.78
C SER A 175 13.27 -3.84 10.83
N PHE A 176 12.69 -4.24 11.95
CA PHE A 176 12.41 -3.32 13.05
C PHE A 176 13.66 -2.81 13.72
N ASN A 177 14.59 -3.70 14.05
CA ASN A 177 15.86 -3.33 14.69
C ASN A 177 16.62 -2.34 13.81
N PHE A 178 16.66 -2.57 12.50
CA PHE A 178 17.23 -1.65 11.53
C PHE A 178 16.55 -0.27 11.58
N LEU A 179 15.22 -0.21 11.45
CA LEU A 179 14.49 1.07 11.47
C LEU A 179 14.61 1.80 12.80
N PHE A 180 14.53 1.07 13.92
CA PHE A 180 14.63 1.63 15.26
C PHE A 180 16.04 2.19 15.51
N ARG A 181 17.09 1.39 15.26
CA ARG A 181 18.48 1.84 15.38
C ARG A 181 18.76 3.02 14.44
N LEU A 182 18.20 3.02 13.22
CA LEU A 182 18.37 4.13 12.27
C LEU A 182 17.72 5.42 12.79
N LEU A 183 16.48 5.35 13.28
CA LEU A 183 15.71 6.52 13.69
C LEU A 183 16.04 7.01 15.10
N CYS A 184 16.59 6.15 15.96
CA CYS A 184 16.88 6.43 17.37
C CYS A 184 18.38 6.46 17.67
N ASP A 185 19.20 6.96 16.74
CA ASP A 185 20.64 7.22 16.93
C ASP A 185 21.43 5.98 17.40
N ASN A 186 21.22 4.87 16.70
CA ASN A 186 21.81 3.56 16.92
C ASN A 186 21.51 2.93 18.30
N LYS A 187 20.45 3.37 18.98
CA LYS A 187 19.97 2.70 20.19
C LYS A 187 19.34 1.35 19.86
N ASP A 188 19.70 0.34 20.63
CA ASP A 188 19.09 -0.98 20.51
C ASP A 188 17.70 -0.99 21.17
N PRO A 189 16.65 -1.51 20.49
CA PRO A 189 15.31 -1.57 21.07
C PRO A 189 15.24 -2.42 22.34
N SER A 190 16.11 -3.43 22.50
CA SER A 190 16.19 -4.26 23.71
C SER A 190 16.62 -3.47 24.95
N HIS A 191 17.30 -2.33 24.77
CA HIS A 191 17.72 -1.44 25.86
C HIS A 191 16.63 -0.41 26.22
N THR A 192 15.43 -0.54 25.66
CA THR A 192 14.29 0.35 25.91
C THR A 192 13.13 -0.39 26.56
N ILE A 193 12.08 0.33 26.94
CA ILE A 193 10.83 -0.26 27.47
C ILE A 193 10.13 -1.19 26.47
N LEU A 194 10.50 -1.15 25.18
CA LEU A 194 9.97 -2.05 24.17
C LEU A 194 10.50 -3.48 24.35
N GLY A 195 11.73 -3.65 24.85
CA GLY A 195 12.34 -4.95 25.13
C GLY A 195 12.20 -5.93 23.95
N SER A 196 11.85 -7.19 24.25
CA SER A 196 11.56 -8.24 23.26
C SER A 196 10.15 -8.17 22.65
N LYS A 197 9.32 -7.18 23.02
CA LYS A 197 7.94 -7.02 22.51
C LYS A 197 7.86 -6.50 21.07
N VAL A 198 9.01 -6.43 20.40
CA VAL A 198 9.19 -6.01 19.01
C VAL A 198 8.31 -6.82 18.05
N SER A 199 8.14 -8.14 18.26
CA SER A 199 7.37 -8.96 17.32
C SER A 199 5.90 -8.51 17.20
N ALA A 200 5.28 -8.02 18.28
CA ALA A 200 3.90 -7.50 18.25
C ALA A 200 3.77 -6.19 17.45
N VAL A 201 4.80 -5.32 17.50
CA VAL A 201 4.82 -4.05 16.76
C VAL A 201 5.06 -4.30 15.26
N VAL A 202 5.92 -5.27 14.93
CA VAL A 202 6.19 -5.65 13.55
C VAL A 202 5.00 -6.37 12.92
N SER A 203 4.30 -7.23 13.65
CA SER A 203 3.04 -7.79 13.19
C SER A 203 2.04 -6.69 12.86
N PHE A 204 2.00 -5.59 13.61
CA PHE A 204 1.11 -4.46 13.32
C PHE A 204 1.48 -3.72 12.02
N LEU A 205 2.78 -3.49 11.78
CA LEU A 205 3.31 -2.91 10.53
C LEU A 205 3.13 -3.84 9.32
N HIS A 206 3.32 -5.15 9.52
CA HIS A 206 3.14 -6.17 8.49
C HIS A 206 1.66 -6.39 8.16
N VAL A 207 0.77 -6.37 9.16
CA VAL A 207 -0.69 -6.37 8.98
C VAL A 207 -1.10 -5.10 8.24
N LEU A 208 -0.60 -3.92 8.62
CA LEU A 208 -0.82 -2.70 7.85
C LEU A 208 -0.34 -2.86 6.40
N MET A 209 0.85 -3.39 6.12
CA MET A 209 1.33 -3.55 4.74
C MET A 209 0.63 -4.67 3.94
N HIS A 210 0.08 -5.71 4.59
CA HIS A 210 -0.72 -6.75 3.93
C HIS A 210 -2.19 -6.34 3.75
N TYR A 211 -2.73 -5.50 4.65
CA TYR A 211 -4.09 -4.95 4.58
C TYR A 211 -4.18 -3.62 3.86
N ILE A 212 -3.07 -2.87 3.72
CA ILE A 212 -2.90 -1.87 2.66
C ILE A 212 -2.96 -2.71 1.40
N PRO A 213 -4.07 -2.67 0.64
CA PRO A 213 -4.10 -3.33 -0.65
C PRO A 213 -2.95 -2.69 -1.39
N ASN A 214 -1.99 -3.49 -1.90
CA ASN A 214 -1.07 -3.07 -2.96
C ASN A 214 -1.86 -2.15 -3.86
N SER A 215 -1.56 -0.86 -3.76
CA SER A 215 -2.53 0.19 -4.04
C SER A 215 -2.78 0.17 -5.54
N ILE A 216 -3.78 -0.61 -5.96
CA ILE A 216 -4.53 -0.28 -7.15
C ILE A 216 -5.20 1.00 -6.75
N LEU A 217 -4.50 2.09 -7.04
CA LEU A 217 -4.99 3.44 -6.92
C LEU A 217 -6.15 3.49 -7.92
N VAL A 218 -7.35 3.26 -7.43
CA VAL A 218 -8.52 3.27 -8.28
C VAL A 218 -9.13 4.66 -8.23
N LEU A 219 -9.57 5.17 -9.38
CA LEU A 219 -10.34 6.40 -9.39
C LEU A 219 -11.71 6.12 -8.75
N ARG A 220 -12.07 6.90 -7.74
CA ARG A 220 -13.43 6.90 -7.20
C ARG A 220 -14.39 7.36 -8.30
N SER A 221 -15.45 6.60 -8.56
CA SER A 221 -16.48 7.03 -9.52
C SER A 221 -17.31 8.15 -8.90
N LEU A 222 -17.32 9.33 -9.52
CA LEU A 222 -18.20 10.46 -9.13
C LEU A 222 -19.63 10.33 -9.68
N THR A 223 -19.91 9.26 -10.43
CA THR A 223 -21.22 8.92 -11.00
C THR A 223 -21.67 7.56 -10.47
#